data_AF-A0A536AY29-F1
#
_entry.id   AF-A0A536AY29-F1
#
_cell.length_a   1.000
_cell.length_b   1.000
_cell.length_c   1.000
_cell.angle_alpha   90.00
_cell.angle_beta   90.00
_cell.angle_gamma   90.00
#
_symmetry.space_group_name_H-M   'P 1'
#
loop_
_entity.id
_entity.type
_entity.pdbx_description
1 polymer ?
#
loop_
_entity_poly.entity_id
_entity_poly.type
_entity_poly.pdbx_seq_one_letter_code
_entity_poly.pdbx_strand_id
1 'polypeptide(L)' 'MSIVALLRENSAPTEDDVRRAVAGNLCRCGAYPNIVKAGVSAGKRKS' A
#
# COMPACT_ATOMS: atom_id res chain seq x y z
N MET A 1 5.41 -8.29 0.22
CA MET A 1 4.13 -8.91 0.63
C MET A 1 3.27 -8.03 1.55
N SER A 2 3.76 -6.89 2.04
CA SER A 2 3.03 -6.07 3.03
C SER A 2 1.70 -5.49 2.54
N ILE A 3 1.63 -4.98 1.31
CA ILE A 3 0.37 -4.44 0.75
C ILE A 3 -0.68 -5.56 0.59
N VAL A 4 -0.27 -6.77 0.22
CA VAL A 4 -1.18 -7.92 0.10
C VAL A 4 -1.75 -8.30 1.46
N ALA A 5 -0.93 -8.31 2.51
CA ALA A 5 -1.39 -8.56 3.88
C ALA A 5 -2.37 -7.47 4.34
N LEU A 6 -2.03 -6.20 4.16
CA LEU A 6 -2.91 -5.07 4.46
C LEU A 6 -4.28 -5.22 3.77
N LEU A 7 -4.30 -5.56 2.47
CA LEU A 7 -5.54 -5.70 1.68
C LEU A 7 -6.37 -6.94 2.00
N ARG A 8 -5.83 -7.89 2.79
CA ARG A 8 -6.62 -9.01 3.33
C ARG A 8 -7.40 -8.60 4.58
N GLU A 9 -6.83 -7.70 5.37
CA GLU A 9 -7.42 -7.21 6.63
C GLU A 9 -8.26 -5.95 6.43
N ASN A 10 -7.86 -5.08 5.52
CA ASN A 10 -8.53 -3.82 5.21
C ASN A 10 -8.69 -3.66 3.69
N SER A 11 -9.92 -3.86 3.19
CA SER A 11 -10.24 -3.73 1.76
C SER A 11 -10.24 -2.28 1.26
N ALA A 12 -10.27 -1.28 2.14
CA ALA A 12 -10.28 0.14 1.81
C ALA A 12 -9.23 0.92 2.62
N PRO A 13 -7.93 0.64 2.43
CA PRO A 13 -6.86 1.27 3.21
C PRO A 13 -6.70 2.76 2.86
N THR A 14 -6.32 3.54 3.87
CA THR A 14 -5.91 4.93 3.70
C THR A 14 -4.46 5.03 3.21
N GLU A 15 -4.02 6.23 2.83
CA GLU A 15 -2.63 6.47 2.45
C GLU A 15 -1.66 6.14 3.59
N ASP A 16 -2.01 6.51 4.83
CA ASP A 16 -1.23 6.26 6.03
C ASP A 16 -1.13 4.77 6.37
N ASP A 17 -2.20 4.00 6.14
CA ASP A 17 -2.17 2.54 6.31
C ASP A 17 -1.15 1.91 5.35
N VAL A 18 -1.14 2.34 4.09
CA VAL A 18 -0.19 1.84 3.09
C VAL A 18 1.23 2.26 3.45
N ARG A 19 1.45 3.51 3.87
CA ARG A 19 2.77 4.01 4.30
C ARG A 19 3.32 3.20 5.47
N ARG A 20 2.49 2.92 6.48
CA ARG A 20 2.88 2.07 7.63
C ARG A 20 3.19 0.65 7.18
N ALA A 21 2.35 0.06 6.32
CA ALA A 21 2.57 -1.29 5.82
C ALA A 21 3.86 -1.42 5.01
N VAL A 22 4.27 -0.38 4.28
CA VAL A 22 5.51 -0.41 3.48
C VAL A 22 6.72 0.18 4.18
N ALA A 23 6.62 0.69 5.42
CA ALA A 23 7.70 1.40 6.11
C ALA A 23 9.01 0.60 6.22
N GLY A 24 8.94 -0.73 6.36
CA GLY A 24 10.10 -1.63 6.37
C GLY A 24 10.63 -2.06 4.98
N ASN A 25 10.05 -1.56 3.89
CA ASN A 25 10.37 -1.97 2.52
C ASN A 25 11.08 -0.84 1.78
N LEU A 26 12.41 -0.86 1.72
CA LEU A 26 13.21 0.19 1.10
C LEU A 26 13.10 0.17 -0.43
N CYS A 27 12.87 1.33 -1.05
CA CYS A 27 13.03 1.55 -2.51
C CYS A 27 14.05 2.67 -2.75
N ARG A 28 15.06 2.38 -3.56
CA ARG A 28 16.08 3.37 -3.99
C ARG A 28 15.68 4.14 -5.25
N CYS A 29 14.68 3.63 -5.95
CA CYS A 29 14.14 4.11 -7.21
C CYS A 29 13.41 5.47 -7.15
N GLY A 30 13.04 5.95 -5.95
CA GLY A 30 12.14 7.10 -5.81
C GLY A 30 10.66 6.79 -6.10
N ALA A 31 10.30 5.53 -6.33
CA ALA A 31 8.93 5.12 -6.63
C ALA A 31 8.00 5.07 -5.41
N TYR A 32 8.47 5.39 -4.20
CA TYR A 32 7.70 5.26 -2.95
C TYR A 32 6.33 5.96 -2.98
N PRO A 33 6.20 7.21 -3.49
CA PRO A 33 4.90 7.86 -3.62
C PRO A 33 3.94 7.10 -4.54
N ASN A 34 4.46 6.47 -5.59
CA ASN A 34 3.66 5.69 -6.54
C ASN A 34 3.25 4.33 -5.96
N ILE A 35 4.12 3.69 -5.15
CA ILE A 35 3.79 2.46 -4.41
C ILE A 35 2.63 2.72 -3.45
N VAL A 36 2.67 3.84 -2.73
CA VAL A 36 1.62 4.23 -1.78
C VAL A 36 0.29 4.46 -2.51
N LYS A 37 0.28 5.25 -3.59
CA LYS A 37 -0.91 5.46 -4.43
C LYS A 37 -1.47 4.17 -5.01
N ALA A 38 -0.60 3.28 -5.47
CA ALA A 38 -1.00 1.98 -6.00
C ALA A 38 -1.67 1.10 -4.94
N GLY A 39 -1.16 1.09 -3.70
CA GLY A 39 -1.77 0.37 -2.58
C GLY A 39 -3.19 0.84 -2.28
N VAL A 40 -3.41 2.16 -2.21
CA VAL A 40 -4.75 2.75 -2.00
C VAL A 40 -5.67 2.41 -3.18
N SER A 41 -5.18 2.52 -4.42
CA SER A 41 -5.97 2.18 -5.62
C SER A 41 -6.35 0.70 -5.66
N ALA A 42 -5.46 -0.20 -5.23
CA ALA A 42 -5.71 -1.64 -5.22
C ALA A 42 -6.89 -2.02 -4.29
N GLY A 43 -7.05 -1.34 -3.15
CA GLY A 43 -8.23 -1.53 -2.29
C GLY A 43 -9.54 -1.20 -3.00
N LYS A 44 -9.57 -0.09 -3.74
CA LYS A 44 -10.75 0.33 -4.52
C LYS A 44 -11.13 -0.63 -5.65
N ARG A 45 -10.16 -1.39 -6.18
CA ARG A 45 -10.37 -2.35 -7.28
C ARG A 45 -10.80 -3.74 -6.80
N LYS A 46 -10.77 -3.99 -5.49
CA LYS A 46 -11.15 -5.27 -4.89
C LYS A 46 -12.66 -5.40 -4.65
N SER A 47 -13.45 -4.43 -5.15
CA SER A 47 -14.91 -4.37 -5.11
C SER A 47 -15.55 -5.08 -6.30
#